data_AF-A0A6B0ZBF3-F1
#
_entry.id   AF-A0A6B0ZBF3-F1
#
_cell.length_a   1.000
_cell.length_b   1.000
_cell.length_c   1.000
_cell.angle_alpha   90.00
_cell.angle_beta   90.00
_cell.angle_gamma   90.00
#
_symmetry.space_group_name_H-M   'P 1'
#
loop_
_entity.id
_entity.type
_entity.pdbx_description
1 polymer ?
#
loop_
_entity_poly.entity_id
_entity_poly.type
_entity_poly.pdbx_seq_one_letter_code
_entity_poly.pdbx_strand_id
1 'polypeptide(L)'
;MKKHDKPLTTRQIAAAKDQDIDFSDIPELDDDFWRNAELVEPDRTEQITLRVKRSVLAYFRASGKGYQSRMNRVLESYVRAQVK
;
A
#
# COMPACT_ATOMS: atom_id res chain seq x y z
N MET A 1 8.80 -28.79 -5.15
CA MET A 1 8.97 -28.18 -3.81
C MET A 1 9.59 -29.15 -2.80
N LYS A 2 10.85 -28.95 -2.41
CA LYS A 2 11.44 -29.62 -1.23
C LYS A 2 10.75 -29.06 0.02
N LYS A 3 9.77 -29.79 0.56
CA LYS A 3 9.09 -29.39 1.81
C LYS A 3 10.10 -29.44 2.95
N HIS A 4 10.53 -28.28 3.43
CA HIS A 4 11.29 -28.18 4.65
C HIS A 4 10.32 -28.27 5.84
N ASP A 5 10.55 -29.25 6.73
CA ASP A 5 9.76 -29.45 7.95
C ASP A 5 9.88 -28.27 8.94
N LYS A 6 10.93 -27.44 8.78
CA LYS A 6 11.16 -26.19 9.53
C LYS A 6 11.60 -25.08 8.58
N PRO A 7 11.18 -23.82 8.79
CA PRO A 7 11.63 -22.71 7.96
C PRO A 7 13.14 -22.51 8.09
N LEU A 8 13.80 -22.19 6.97
CA LEU A 8 15.23 -21.91 6.93
C LEU A 8 15.53 -20.65 7.76
N THR A 9 16.66 -20.67 8.49
CA THR A 9 17.17 -19.48 9.17
C THR A 9 17.78 -18.51 8.16
N THR A 10 17.87 -17.21 8.49
CA THR A 10 18.43 -16.17 7.60
C THR A 10 19.83 -16.51 7.08
N ARG A 11 20.67 -17.14 7.91
CA ARG A 11 22.02 -17.59 7.49
C ARG A 11 21.98 -18.72 6.46
N GLN A 12 21.00 -19.61 6.55
CA GLN A 12 20.82 -20.70 5.60
C GLN A 12 20.27 -20.19 4.27
N ILE A 13 19.36 -19.20 4.29
CA ILE A 13 18.86 -18.54 3.09
C ILE A 13 20.01 -17.80 2.37
N ALA A 14 20.82 -17.05 3.11
CA ALA A 14 21.95 -16.31 2.53
C ALA A 14 23.08 -17.22 1.98
N ALA A 15 23.14 -18.48 2.41
CA ALA A 15 24.11 -19.47 1.93
C ALA A 15 23.57 -20.35 0.80
N ALA A 16 22.26 -20.27 0.50
CA ALA A 16 21.68 -21.00 -0.62
C ALA A 16 22.17 -20.41 -1.95
N LYS A 17 22.46 -21.27 -2.92
CA LYS A 17 22.82 -20.84 -4.27
C LYS A 17 21.56 -20.68 -5.10
N ASP A 18 21.54 -19.70 -5.98
CA ASP A 18 20.38 -19.42 -6.85
C ASP A 18 19.93 -20.63 -7.68
N GLN A 19 20.88 -21.48 -8.09
CA GLN A 19 20.59 -22.71 -8.85
C GLN A 19 19.82 -23.77 -8.06
N ASP A 20 19.86 -23.71 -6.73
CA ASP A 20 19.14 -24.64 -5.85
C ASP A 20 17.71 -24.14 -5.54
N ILE A 21 17.32 -22.95 -6.02
CA ILE A 21 15.99 -22.38 -5.85
C ILE A 21 15.02 -23.04 -6.83
N ASP A 22 13.99 -23.68 -6.29
CA ASP A 22 12.94 -24.36 -7.04
C ASP A 22 11.82 -23.35 -7.36
N PHE A 23 11.64 -23.03 -8.65
CA PHE A 23 10.58 -22.15 -9.17
C PHE A 23 9.40 -22.93 -9.80
N SER A 24 9.33 -24.26 -9.61
CA SER A 24 8.32 -25.09 -10.27
C SER A 24 6.87 -24.73 -9.92
N ASP A 25 6.64 -24.05 -8.80
CA ASP A 25 5.35 -23.58 -8.31
C ASP A 25 5.02 -22.13 -8.70
N ILE A 26 6.00 -21.38 -9.22
CA ILE A 26 5.86 -19.97 -9.57
C ILE A 26 6.44 -19.77 -10.98
N PRO A 27 5.64 -19.99 -12.04
CA PRO A 27 6.09 -19.75 -13.40
C PRO A 27 6.45 -18.27 -13.60
N GLU A 28 7.34 -18.01 -14.56
CA GLU A 28 7.71 -16.64 -14.92
C GLU A 28 6.48 -15.85 -15.39
N LEU A 29 6.41 -14.57 -15.00
CA LEU A 29 5.32 -13.68 -15.40
C LEU A 29 5.57 -13.23 -16.84
N ASP A 30 4.72 -13.67 -17.76
CA ASP A 30 4.82 -13.40 -19.19
C ASP A 30 3.97 -12.18 -19.62
N ASP A 31 4.06 -11.83 -20.91
CA ASP A 31 3.27 -10.73 -21.48
C ASP A 31 1.77 -10.94 -21.25
N ASP A 32 1.33 -12.19 -21.26
CA ASP A 32 -0.05 -12.62 -21.06
C ASP A 32 -0.58 -12.26 -19.67
N PHE A 33 0.26 -12.34 -18.64
CA PHE A 33 -0.01 -11.87 -17.28
C PHE A 33 -0.20 -10.34 -17.23
N TRP A 34 0.65 -9.59 -17.95
CA TRP A 34 0.64 -8.13 -17.93
C TRP A 34 -0.37 -7.49 -18.89
N ARG A 35 -1.00 -8.24 -19.80
CA ARG A 35 -1.96 -7.71 -20.81
C ARG A 35 -3.03 -6.78 -20.25
N ASN A 36 -3.54 -7.06 -19.05
CA ASN A 36 -4.60 -6.28 -18.42
C ASN A 36 -4.11 -5.48 -17.21
N ALA A 37 -2.79 -5.35 -17.03
CA ALA A 37 -2.25 -4.59 -15.93
C ALA A 37 -2.51 -3.09 -16.17
N GLU A 38 -3.21 -2.46 -15.24
CA GLU A 38 -3.46 -1.04 -15.27
C GLU A 38 -2.38 -0.31 -14.46
N LEU A 39 -1.78 0.72 -15.06
CA LEU A 39 -0.90 1.62 -14.35
C LEU A 39 -1.75 2.48 -13.41
N VAL A 40 -1.67 2.21 -12.11
CA VAL A 40 -2.32 3.01 -11.09
C VAL A 40 -1.32 4.03 -10.56
N GLU A 41 -1.55 5.31 -10.87
CA GLU A 41 -0.84 6.37 -10.19
C GLU A 41 -1.36 6.50 -8.75
N PRO A 42 -0.46 6.57 -7.74
CA PRO A 42 -0.89 6.75 -6.37
C PRO A 42 -1.53 8.12 -6.22
N ASP A 43 -2.75 8.13 -5.67
CA ASP A 43 -3.42 9.37 -5.27
C ASP A 43 -2.64 10.01 -4.10
N ARG A 44 -1.96 11.12 -4.39
CA ARG A 44 -1.09 11.83 -3.45
C ARG A 44 -1.80 13.07 -2.95
N THR A 45 -1.60 13.37 -1.67
CA THR A 45 -2.07 14.63 -1.10
C THR A 45 -1.32 15.81 -1.72
N GLU A 46 -2.07 16.79 -2.23
CA GLU A 46 -1.54 18.06 -2.67
C GLU A 46 -1.51 19.09 -1.52
N GLN A 47 -0.41 19.83 -1.39
CA GLN A 47 -0.29 20.88 -0.37
C GLN A 47 -0.94 22.17 -0.85
N ILE A 48 -2.17 22.41 -0.42
CA ILE A 48 -2.93 23.63 -0.74
C ILE A 48 -3.13 24.54 0.48
N THR A 49 -3.43 25.81 0.23
CA THR A 49 -3.89 26.74 1.28
C THR A 49 -5.41 26.76 1.32
N LEU A 50 -6.02 26.14 2.34
CA LEU A 50 -7.47 26.08 2.53
C LEU A 50 -7.89 26.77 3.84
N ARG A 51 -8.95 27.59 3.79
CA ARG A 51 -9.57 28.17 4.98
C ARG A 51 -10.56 27.18 5.59
N VAL A 52 -10.33 26.81 6.84
CA VAL A 52 -11.19 25.90 7.62
C VAL A 52 -11.66 26.61 8.89
N LYS A 53 -12.92 26.40 9.30
CA LYS A 53 -13.46 26.97 10.54
C LYS A 53 -12.60 26.52 11.74
N ARG A 54 -12.36 27.44 12.69
CA ARG A 54 -11.56 27.18 13.90
C ARG A 54 -12.07 25.98 14.70
N SER A 55 -13.38 25.83 14.84
CA SER A 55 -14.00 24.71 15.57
C SER A 55 -13.69 23.35 14.93
N VAL A 56 -13.72 23.28 13.60
CA VAL A 56 -13.43 22.06 12.83
C VAL A 56 -11.95 21.71 12.98
N LEU A 57 -11.06 22.68 12.80
CA LEU A 57 -9.62 22.45 12.97
C LEU A 57 -9.29 22.01 14.41
N ALA A 58 -9.92 22.61 15.41
CA ALA A 58 -9.73 22.24 16.82
C ALA A 58 -10.17 20.80 17.10
N TYR A 59 -11.33 20.38 16.56
CA TYR A 59 -11.81 19.00 16.68
C TYR A 59 -10.80 17.99 16.14
N PHE A 60 -10.30 18.20 14.92
CA PHE A 60 -9.31 17.29 14.35
C PHE A 60 -7.99 17.33 15.11
N ARG A 61 -7.48 18.51 15.50
CA ARG A 61 -6.24 18.60 16.28
C ARG A 61 -6.30 17.90 17.63
N ALA A 62 -7.46 17.86 18.28
CA ALA A 62 -7.64 17.15 19.56
C ALA A 62 -7.33 15.64 19.46
N SER A 63 -7.45 15.06 18.27
CA SER A 63 -7.11 13.64 18.02
C SER A 63 -5.61 13.36 17.88
N GLY A 64 -4.73 14.37 18.02
CA GLY A 64 -3.28 14.21 18.03
C GLY A 64 -2.64 14.04 16.65
N LYS A 65 -1.50 13.32 16.59
CA LYS A 65 -0.72 13.11 15.36
C LYS A 65 -1.59 12.51 14.24
N GLY A 66 -1.40 12.99 13.01
CA GLY A 66 -2.16 12.54 11.85
C GLY A 66 -3.54 13.18 11.69
N TYR A 67 -3.82 14.30 12.37
CA TYR A 67 -5.11 14.99 12.24
C TYR A 67 -5.43 15.41 10.81
N GLN A 68 -4.42 15.82 10.02
CA GLN A 68 -4.59 16.16 8.61
C GLN A 68 -5.03 14.95 7.78
N SER A 69 -4.43 13.79 7.98
CA SER A 69 -4.81 12.54 7.29
C SER A 69 -6.25 12.12 7.63
N ARG A 70 -6.65 12.26 8.91
CA ARG A 70 -8.04 11.99 9.31
C ARG A 70 -9.02 12.98 8.69
N MET A 71 -8.66 14.26 8.65
CA MET A 71 -9.46 15.29 7.99
C MET A 71 -9.60 14.99 6.49
N ASN A 72 -8.51 14.57 5.82
CA ASN A 72 -8.53 14.17 4.41
C ASN A 72 -9.50 13.01 4.14
N ARG A 73 -9.44 11.96 4.98
CA ARG A 73 -10.32 10.79 4.85
C ARG A 73 -11.81 11.13 4.98
N VAL A 74 -12.15 12.13 5.79
CA VAL A 74 -13.54 12.63 5.89
C VAL A 74 -13.95 13.33 4.60
N LEU A 75 -13.06 14.16 4.02
CA LEU A 75 -13.32 14.82 2.74
C LEU A 75 -13.46 13.80 1.60
N GLU A 76 -12.58 12.80 1.53
CA GLU A 76 -12.66 11.69 0.56
C GLU A 76 -14.00 10.95 0.67
N SER A 77 -14.44 10.64 1.90
CA SER A 77 -15.73 9.98 2.15
C SER A 77 -16.90 10.82 1.63
N TYR A 78 -16.86 12.14 1.88
CA TYR A 78 -17.87 13.07 1.38
C TYR A 78 -17.90 13.09 -0.15
N VAL A 79 -16.75 13.25 -0.82
CA VAL A 79 -16.65 13.25 -2.28
C VAL A 79 -17.17 11.94 -2.86
N ARG A 80 -16.75 10.78 -2.33
CA ARG A 80 -17.22 9.46 -2.77
C ARG A 80 -18.73 9.30 -2.66
N ALA A 81 -19.35 9.90 -1.64
CA ALA A 81 -20.80 9.87 -1.48
C ALA A 81 -21.54 10.75 -2.49
N GLN A 82 -20.90 11.79 -3.05
CA GLN A 82 -21.47 12.68 -4.06
C GLN A 82 -21.30 12.18 -5.50
N VAL A 83 -20.25 11.39 -5.76
CA VAL A 83 -19.93 10.86 -7.12
C VAL A 83 -20.70 9.55 -7.41
N LYS A 84 -21.68 9.19 -6.57
CA LYS A 84 -22.55 8.02 -6.76
C LYS A 84 -23.75 8.31 -7.65
#